data_AF-A0A2V8RGH6-F1
#
_entry.id   AF-A0A2V8RGH6-F1
#
_cell.length_a   1.000
_cell.length_b   1.000
_cell.length_c   1.000
_cell.angle_alpha   90.00
_cell.angle_beta   90.00
_cell.angle_gamma   90.00
#
_symmetry.space_group_name_H-M   'P 1'
#
loop_
_entity.id
_entity.type
_entity.pdbx_description
1 polymer ?
#
loop_
_entity_poly.entity_id
_entity_poly.type
_entity_poly.pdbx_seq_one_letter_code
_entity_poly.pdbx_strand_id
1 'polypeptide(L)'
;MMKRCLDEGLLQAYLDGELSHEQMSEAAAHVAACEACAGALAAAEGETAFFAAAFAPDDAVSVPTEALRSRIGAAVAQLEAGTEANHARTRGWNFGGFLASLSGLLNFTPQSAAAFAGLLAVVALAVIYFAVQRQTGKPSSFNRGEIARAGNTPPVAIPGAGKQTDEVKNANEDGTQPPKAGNVISVSARRSRGIRAERKPVTLQTKGPEVLPGEKEYQTAIASLEETIKLGGDATLRPAVRVEYERDLAILDSAIRETRRVAAQNPKDKDVTGFLMSAYQSKVELLTKVADQAQVAALGR
;
A
#
# COMPACT_ATOMS: atom_id res chain seq x y z
N MET A 1 51.52 -0.33 4.71
CA MET A 1 50.36 -1.00 4.08
C MET A 1 49.14 -0.15 4.37
N MET A 2 48.62 0.56 3.37
CA MET A 2 47.32 1.24 3.47
C MET A 2 46.25 0.15 3.54
N LYS A 3 45.87 -0.26 4.75
CA LYS A 3 44.75 -1.18 4.93
C LYS A 3 43.50 -0.43 4.47
N ARG A 4 42.76 -1.02 3.53
CA ARG A 4 41.48 -0.49 3.08
C ARG A 4 40.56 -0.38 4.31
N CYS A 5 39.91 0.76 4.48
CA CYS A 5 38.87 0.96 5.49
C CYS A 5 37.76 -0.08 5.32
N LEU A 6 36.99 -0.31 6.38
CA LEU A 6 35.78 -1.12 6.29
C LEU A 6 34.79 -0.47 5.32
N ASP A 7 34.09 -1.30 4.56
CA ASP A 7 32.94 -0.89 3.77
C ASP A 7 31.78 -0.50 4.70
N GLU A 8 30.95 0.45 4.27
CA GLU A 8 29.80 0.95 5.03
C GLU A 8 28.85 -0.18 5.43
N GLY A 9 28.57 -1.13 4.53
CA GLY A 9 27.70 -2.27 4.82
C GLY A 9 28.29 -3.21 5.87
N LEU A 10 29.63 -3.36 5.90
CA LEU A 10 30.29 -4.16 6.93
C LEU A 10 30.29 -3.44 8.29
N LEU A 11 30.39 -2.11 8.29
CA LEU A 11 30.31 -1.29 9.50
C LEU A 11 28.88 -1.31 10.08
N GLN A 12 27.85 -1.26 9.22
CA GLN A 12 26.45 -1.42 9.62
C GLN A 12 26.18 -2.83 10.15
N ALA A 13 26.61 -3.87 9.45
CA ALA A 13 26.47 -5.25 9.93
C ALA A 13 27.20 -5.50 11.26
N TYR A 14 28.31 -4.79 11.52
CA TYR A 14 28.99 -4.80 12.81
C TYR A 14 28.15 -4.16 13.92
N LEU A 15 27.53 -3.01 13.65
CA LEU A 15 26.63 -2.32 14.59
C LEU A 15 25.36 -3.12 14.89
N ASP A 16 24.76 -3.73 13.87
CA ASP A 16 23.54 -4.53 13.99
C ASP A 16 23.80 -5.92 14.61
N GLY A 17 25.07 -6.31 14.79
CA GLY A 17 25.46 -7.60 15.33
C GLY A 17 25.24 -8.78 14.37
N GLU A 18 25.12 -8.51 13.06
CA GLU A 18 24.87 -9.51 12.02
C GLU A 18 26.13 -10.24 11.54
N LEU A 19 27.32 -9.72 11.88
CA LEU A 19 28.59 -10.36 11.53
C LEU A 19 28.82 -11.67 12.29
N SER A 20 29.48 -12.63 11.64
CA SER A 20 29.99 -13.83 12.33
C SER A 20 31.02 -13.45 13.41
N HIS A 21 31.20 -14.30 14.42
CA HIS A 21 32.10 -14.01 15.55
C HIS A 21 33.55 -13.70 15.11
N GLU A 22 34.05 -14.39 14.08
CA GLU A 22 35.38 -14.12 13.52
C GLU A 22 35.44 -12.73 12.87
N GLN A 23 34.48 -12.41 12.00
CA GLN A 23 34.38 -11.10 11.34
C GLN A 23 34.14 -9.95 12.33
N MET A 24 33.37 -10.17 13.38
CA MET A 24 33.14 -9.19 14.44
C MET A 24 34.44 -8.88 15.18
N SER A 25 35.27 -9.90 15.47
CA SER A 25 36.58 -9.71 16.10
C SER A 25 37.57 -8.96 15.19
N GLU A 26 37.55 -9.25 13.89
CA GLU A 26 38.38 -8.57 12.90
C GLU A 26 37.96 -7.11 12.69
N ALA A 27 36.65 -6.86 12.57
CA ALA A 27 36.08 -5.52 12.44
C ALA A 27 36.38 -4.68 13.70
N ALA A 28 36.19 -5.25 14.89
CA ALA A 28 36.54 -4.59 16.16
C ALA A 28 38.03 -4.24 16.23
N ALA A 29 38.91 -5.16 15.86
CA ALA A 29 40.36 -4.91 15.81
C ALA A 29 40.72 -3.83 14.79
N HIS A 30 40.02 -3.77 13.64
CA HIS A 30 40.23 -2.74 12.64
C HIS A 30 39.75 -1.37 13.12
N VAL A 31 38.54 -1.27 13.67
CA VAL A 31 37.98 -0.02 14.22
C VAL A 31 38.89 0.52 15.32
N ALA A 32 39.41 -0.34 16.21
CA ALA A 32 40.35 0.07 17.24
C ALA A 32 41.69 0.62 16.70
N ALA A 33 42.09 0.20 15.49
CA ALA A 33 43.36 0.60 14.88
C ALA A 33 43.23 1.69 13.80
N CYS A 34 42.00 2.02 13.36
CA CYS A 34 41.73 2.92 12.24
C CYS A 34 40.82 4.07 12.68
N GLU A 35 41.39 5.27 12.83
CA GLU A 35 40.67 6.47 13.29
C GLU A 35 39.48 6.84 12.39
N ALA A 36 39.61 6.66 11.07
CA ALA A 36 38.52 6.94 10.13
C ALA A 36 37.31 6.02 10.36
N CYS A 37 37.54 4.72 10.57
CA CYS A 37 36.47 3.77 10.86
C CYS A 37 35.90 3.98 12.27
N ALA A 38 36.72 4.37 13.25
CA ALA A 38 36.24 4.74 14.58
C ALA A 38 35.35 5.98 14.55
N GLY A 39 35.71 7.00 13.76
CA GLY A 39 34.89 8.20 13.57
C GLY A 39 33.57 7.89 12.87
N ALA A 40 33.59 7.05 11.83
CA ALA A 40 32.37 6.60 11.15
C ALA A 40 31.46 5.80 12.09
N LEU A 41 32.02 4.90 12.91
CA LEU A 41 31.26 4.14 13.91
C LEU A 41 30.60 5.07 14.93
N ALA A 42 31.36 6.02 15.49
CA ALA A 42 30.84 6.96 16.47
C ALA A 42 29.73 7.87 15.89
N ALA A 43 29.84 8.24 14.61
CA ALA A 43 28.79 9.01 13.92
C ALA A 43 27.50 8.18 13.80
N ALA A 44 27.59 6.92 13.36
CA ALA A 44 26.45 6.01 13.23
C ALA A 44 25.80 5.66 14.59
N GLU A 45 26.61 5.47 15.64
CA GLU A 45 26.10 5.33 17.01
C GLU A 45 25.37 6.59 17.48
N GLY A 46 25.89 7.77 17.13
CA GLY A 46 25.26 9.06 17.43
C GLY A 46 23.89 9.23 16.77
N GLU A 47 23.76 8.82 15.50
CA GLU A 47 22.48 8.82 14.79
C GLU A 47 21.48 7.85 15.44
N THR A 48 21.91 6.62 15.76
CA THR A 48 21.08 5.63 16.45
C THR A 48 20.63 6.15 17.83
N ALA A 49 21.53 6.77 18.59
CA ALA A 49 21.23 7.36 19.89
C ALA A 49 20.24 8.52 19.77
N PHE A 50 20.32 9.33 18.71
CA PHE A 50 19.36 10.40 18.45
C PHE A 50 17.95 9.85 18.23
N PHE A 51 17.78 8.81 17.40
CA PHE A 51 16.49 8.17 17.19
C PHE A 51 15.96 7.52 18.47
N ALA A 52 16.81 6.79 19.20
CA ALA A 52 16.44 6.18 20.47
C ALA A 52 15.94 7.23 21.48
N ALA A 53 16.60 8.39 21.56
CA ALA A 53 16.16 9.49 22.41
C ALA A 53 14.83 10.12 21.94
N ALA A 54 14.63 10.23 20.62
CA ALA A 54 13.39 10.78 20.06
C ALA A 54 12.17 9.87 20.32
N PHE A 55 12.36 8.55 20.30
CA PHE A 55 11.29 7.56 20.54
C PHE A 55 11.15 7.12 22.00
N ALA A 56 12.11 7.46 22.88
CA ALA A 56 12.03 7.15 24.31
C ALA A 56 10.69 7.53 25.00
N PRO A 57 10.02 8.65 24.67
CA PRO A 57 8.70 8.98 25.21
C PRO A 57 7.59 8.02 24.76
N ASP A 58 7.67 7.51 23.53
CA ASP A 58 6.70 6.56 22.98
C ASP A 58 6.93 5.15 23.56
N ASP A 59 8.19 4.78 23.84
CA ASP A 59 8.53 3.53 24.53
C ASP A 59 8.07 3.54 26.00
N ALA A 60 7.98 4.72 26.62
CA ALA A 60 7.45 4.89 27.97
C ALA A 60 5.93 4.74 28.04
N VAL A 61 5.23 4.86 26.91
CA VAL A 61 3.85 4.37 26.82
C VAL A 61 3.95 2.85 26.89
N SER A 62 3.64 2.30 28.06
CA SER A 62 3.40 0.87 28.23
C SER A 62 2.25 0.46 27.31
N VAL A 63 2.56 0.24 26.03
CA VAL A 63 1.68 -0.45 25.11
C VAL A 63 1.39 -1.78 25.81
N PRO A 64 0.13 -2.10 26.16
CA PRO A 64 -0.19 -3.34 26.85
C PRO A 64 -0.02 -4.52 25.88
N THR A 65 1.20 -4.74 25.39
CA THR A 65 1.51 -5.62 24.29
C THR A 65 1.21 -7.05 24.68
N GLU A 66 1.41 -7.46 25.93
CA GLU A 66 1.06 -8.81 26.36
C GLU A 66 -0.45 -9.02 26.44
N ALA A 67 -1.21 -8.10 27.04
CA ALA A 67 -2.66 -8.22 27.11
C ALA A 67 -3.32 -8.09 25.73
N LEU A 68 -2.81 -7.21 24.87
CA LEU A 68 -3.27 -7.03 23.51
C LEU A 68 -2.87 -8.20 22.62
N ARG A 69 -1.62 -8.68 22.68
CA ARG A 69 -1.18 -9.90 21.96
C ARG A 69 -1.96 -11.12 22.41
N SER A 70 -2.22 -11.28 23.71
CA SER A 70 -3.06 -12.37 24.21
C SER A 70 -4.47 -12.30 23.66
N ARG A 71 -5.08 -11.11 23.61
CA ARG A 71 -6.41 -10.90 23.02
C ARG A 71 -6.43 -11.15 21.51
N ILE A 72 -5.42 -10.65 20.78
CA ILE A 72 -5.28 -10.87 19.34
C ILE A 72 -5.06 -12.35 19.06
N GLY A 73 -4.15 -13.01 19.79
CA GLY A 73 -3.88 -14.45 19.67
C GLY A 73 -5.11 -15.29 19.97
N ALA A 74 -5.88 -14.93 21.00
CA ALA A 74 -7.15 -15.58 21.30
C ALA A 74 -8.20 -15.36 20.19
N ALA A 75 -8.29 -14.15 19.63
CA ALA A 75 -9.21 -13.85 18.53
C ALA A 75 -8.82 -14.60 17.24
N VAL A 76 -7.53 -14.68 16.92
CA VAL A 76 -7.01 -15.47 15.78
C VAL A 76 -7.31 -16.94 15.98
N ALA A 77 -7.01 -17.50 17.16
CA ALA A 77 -7.32 -18.91 17.46
C ALA A 77 -8.82 -19.22 17.37
N GLN A 78 -9.70 -18.28 17.76
CA GLN A 78 -11.15 -18.44 17.59
C GLN A 78 -11.58 -18.42 16.12
N LEU A 79 -10.98 -17.55 15.30
CA LEU A 79 -11.25 -17.51 13.85
C LEU A 79 -10.75 -18.77 13.15
N GLU A 80 -9.59 -19.29 13.53
CA GLU A 80 -9.03 -20.55 13.03
C GLU A 80 -9.90 -21.76 13.44
N ALA A 81 -10.28 -21.86 14.72
CA ALA A 81 -11.18 -22.92 15.18
C ALA A 81 -12.56 -22.85 14.50
N GLY A 82 -13.08 -21.63 14.26
CA GLY A 82 -14.33 -21.41 13.54
C GLY A 82 -14.23 -21.75 12.05
N THR A 83 -13.08 -21.51 11.42
CA THR A 83 -12.85 -21.88 10.02
C THR A 83 -12.65 -23.38 9.86
N GLU A 84 -11.99 -24.07 10.79
CA GLU A 84 -11.90 -25.54 10.78
C GLU A 84 -13.26 -26.21 11.01
N ALA A 85 -14.06 -25.70 11.96
CA ALA A 85 -15.42 -26.19 12.18
C ALA A 85 -16.34 -25.93 10.98
N ASN A 86 -16.17 -24.79 10.29
CA ASN A 86 -16.88 -24.50 9.05
C ASN A 86 -16.36 -25.31 7.87
N HIS A 87 -15.07 -25.61 7.76
CA HIS A 87 -14.50 -26.49 6.72
C HIS A 87 -14.94 -27.95 6.89
N ALA A 88 -15.08 -28.40 8.13
CA ALA A 88 -15.68 -29.72 8.44
C ALA A 88 -17.16 -29.79 8.04
N ARG A 89 -17.91 -28.68 8.14
CA ARG A 89 -19.32 -28.60 7.69
C ARG A 89 -19.45 -28.40 6.17
N THR A 90 -18.55 -27.66 5.51
CA THR A 90 -18.61 -27.42 4.05
C THR A 90 -18.09 -28.59 3.22
N ARG A 91 -17.26 -29.49 3.77
CA ARG A 91 -16.88 -30.74 3.09
C ARG A 91 -18.05 -31.73 2.91
N GLY A 92 -19.19 -31.50 3.59
CA GLY A 92 -20.45 -32.22 3.37
C GLY A 92 -21.48 -31.47 2.51
N TRP A 93 -21.21 -30.21 2.12
CA TRP A 93 -22.13 -29.44 1.30
C TRP A 93 -21.91 -29.77 -0.18
N ASN A 94 -22.38 -30.95 -0.57
CA ASN A 94 -22.58 -31.27 -1.97
C ASN A 94 -23.42 -30.14 -2.60
N PHE A 95 -22.91 -29.53 -3.67
CA PHE A 95 -23.63 -28.55 -4.51
C PHE A 95 -25.03 -29.07 -4.95
N GLY A 96 -25.25 -30.39 -4.90
CA GLY A 96 -26.55 -31.03 -5.11
C GLY A 96 -27.62 -30.75 -4.04
N GLY A 97 -27.24 -30.41 -2.79
CA GLY A 97 -28.20 -30.09 -1.73
C GLY A 97 -28.88 -28.72 -1.90
N PHE A 98 -28.13 -27.72 -2.38
CA PHE A 98 -28.67 -26.41 -2.72
C PHE A 98 -29.60 -26.47 -3.95
N LEU A 99 -29.28 -27.32 -4.94
CA LEU A 99 -30.17 -27.58 -6.08
C LEU A 99 -31.41 -28.42 -5.68
N ALA A 100 -31.31 -29.27 -4.66
CA ALA A 100 -32.47 -30.01 -4.14
C ALA A 100 -33.53 -29.07 -3.52
N SER A 101 -33.12 -28.01 -2.82
CA SER A 101 -34.07 -26.98 -2.32
C SER A 101 -34.67 -26.09 -3.42
N LEU A 102 -34.02 -26.00 -4.60
CA LEU A 102 -34.57 -25.30 -5.77
C LEU A 102 -35.46 -26.21 -6.64
N SER A 103 -35.42 -27.53 -6.43
CA SER A 103 -36.24 -28.50 -7.19
C SER A 103 -37.75 -28.33 -6.91
N GLY A 104 -38.11 -27.81 -5.72
CA GLY A 104 -39.51 -27.50 -5.39
C GLY A 104 -40.05 -26.24 -6.10
N LEU A 105 -39.18 -25.37 -6.60
CA LEU A 105 -39.53 -24.15 -7.34
C LEU A 105 -39.61 -24.37 -8.87
N LEU A 106 -39.26 -25.55 -9.36
CA LEU A 106 -39.26 -25.92 -10.78
C LEU A 106 -40.32 -26.99 -11.11
N ASN A 107 -41.45 -26.99 -10.39
CA ASN A 107 -42.68 -27.64 -10.88
C ASN A 107 -43.25 -26.81 -12.06
N PHE A 108 -42.55 -26.89 -13.19
CA PHE A 108 -42.95 -26.28 -14.44
C PHE A 108 -44.19 -26.99 -14.98
N THR A 109 -45.26 -26.24 -15.16
CA THR A 109 -46.39 -26.65 -15.99
C THR A 109 -45.91 -26.82 -17.44
N PRO A 110 -46.42 -27.83 -18.18
CA PRO A 110 -45.88 -28.23 -19.49
C PRO A 110 -45.98 -27.16 -20.60
N GLN A 111 -46.60 -26.00 -20.35
CA GLN A 111 -46.73 -24.92 -21.33
C GLN A 111 -45.52 -23.97 -21.41
N SER A 112 -44.66 -23.89 -20.39
CA SER A 112 -43.50 -22.98 -20.39
C SER A 112 -42.18 -23.63 -20.85
N ALA A 113 -42.15 -24.95 -21.05
CA ALA A 113 -40.92 -25.70 -21.35
C ALA A 113 -40.25 -25.31 -22.69
N ALA A 114 -41.02 -24.83 -23.67
CA ALA A 114 -40.47 -24.45 -24.98
C ALA A 114 -39.67 -23.13 -24.95
N ALA A 115 -39.97 -22.21 -24.02
CA ALA A 115 -39.31 -20.90 -23.97
C ALA A 115 -37.92 -20.93 -23.31
N PHE A 116 -37.69 -21.85 -22.37
CA PHE A 116 -36.43 -21.91 -21.60
C PHE A 116 -35.35 -22.79 -22.23
N ALA A 117 -35.71 -23.69 -23.16
CA ALA A 117 -34.73 -24.53 -23.86
C ALA A 117 -33.73 -23.69 -24.68
N GLY A 118 -34.18 -22.61 -25.32
CA GLY A 118 -33.30 -21.71 -26.07
C GLY A 118 -32.33 -20.95 -25.17
N LEU A 119 -32.78 -20.49 -24.00
CA LEU A 119 -31.94 -19.73 -23.07
C LEU A 119 -30.85 -20.61 -22.44
N LEU A 120 -31.17 -21.86 -22.10
CA LEU A 120 -30.17 -22.83 -21.61
C LEU A 120 -29.11 -23.17 -22.67
N ALA A 121 -29.50 -23.28 -23.94
CA ALA A 121 -28.54 -23.51 -25.03
C ALA A 121 -27.55 -22.33 -25.20
N VAL A 122 -28.05 -21.09 -25.09
CA VAL A 122 -27.20 -19.88 -25.18
C VAL A 122 -26.24 -19.79 -24.00
N VAL A 123 -26.70 -20.06 -22.78
CA VAL A 123 -25.85 -20.05 -21.57
C VAL A 123 -24.79 -21.14 -21.65
N ALA A 124 -25.14 -22.35 -22.09
CA ALA A 124 -24.18 -23.45 -22.28
C ALA A 124 -23.10 -23.09 -23.32
N LEU A 125 -23.49 -22.49 -24.45
CA LEU A 125 -22.55 -22.02 -25.47
C LEU A 125 -21.62 -20.91 -24.95
N ALA A 126 -22.15 -19.96 -24.15
CA ALA A 126 -21.35 -18.89 -23.56
C ALA A 126 -20.28 -19.43 -22.58
N VAL A 127 -20.63 -20.43 -21.76
CA VAL A 127 -19.70 -21.08 -20.83
C VAL A 127 -18.61 -21.84 -21.59
N ILE A 128 -18.97 -22.58 -22.65
CA ILE A 128 -17.99 -23.31 -23.48
C ILE A 128 -17.05 -22.32 -24.19
N TYR A 129 -17.59 -21.24 -24.77
CA TYR A 129 -16.80 -20.21 -25.43
C TYR A 129 -15.78 -19.57 -24.47
N PHE A 130 -16.22 -19.20 -23.26
CA PHE A 130 -15.37 -18.60 -22.24
C PHE A 130 -14.28 -19.57 -21.74
N ALA A 131 -14.60 -20.86 -21.59
CA ALA A 131 -13.64 -21.88 -21.20
C ALA A 131 -12.54 -22.11 -22.25
N VAL A 132 -12.90 -22.11 -23.54
CA VAL A 132 -11.94 -22.25 -24.64
C VAL A 132 -11.04 -21.01 -24.77
N GLN A 133 -11.60 -19.81 -24.63
CA GLN A 133 -10.85 -18.56 -24.75
C GLN A 133 -9.83 -18.35 -23.62
N ARG A 134 -10.05 -18.95 -22.44
CA ARG A 134 -9.07 -18.95 -21.35
C ARG A 134 -7.90 -19.92 -21.55
N GLN A 135 -8.04 -20.94 -22.40
CA GLN A 135 -6.97 -21.92 -22.62
C GLN A 135 -5.93 -21.46 -23.65
N THR A 136 -6.23 -20.47 -24.50
CA THR A 136 -5.31 -19.96 -25.53
C THR A 136 -4.26 -18.97 -24.99
N GLY A 137 -4.27 -18.67 -23.69
CA GLY A 137 -3.38 -17.69 -23.05
C GLY A 137 -2.33 -18.28 -22.10
N LYS A 138 -1.77 -19.47 -22.34
CA LYS A 138 -0.60 -19.95 -21.57
C LYS A 138 0.70 -19.46 -22.23
N PRO A 139 1.46 -18.52 -21.62
CA PRO A 139 2.83 -18.27 -22.02
C PRO A 139 3.69 -19.48 -21.68
N SER A 140 4.47 -19.88 -22.68
CA SER A 140 5.45 -20.95 -22.66
C SER A 140 6.44 -20.75 -21.50
N SER A 141 6.42 -21.66 -20.53
CA SER A 141 7.49 -21.77 -19.54
C SER A 141 8.78 -22.19 -20.25
N PHE A 142 9.74 -21.25 -20.33
CA PHE A 142 11.11 -21.56 -20.73
C PHE A 142 11.71 -22.59 -19.76
N ASN A 143 12.10 -23.74 -20.29
CA ASN A 143 12.89 -24.75 -19.61
C ASN A 143 14.21 -24.15 -19.13
N ARG A 144 14.40 -24.10 -17.80
CA ARG A 144 15.70 -23.96 -17.14
C ARG A 144 15.90 -25.21 -16.29
N GLY A 145 16.89 -26.02 -16.64
CA GLY A 145 17.32 -27.15 -15.83
C GLY A 145 18.04 -28.23 -16.63
N GLU A 146 19.15 -27.91 -17.27
CA GLU A 146 20.14 -28.92 -17.64
C GLU A 146 21.44 -28.62 -16.89
N ILE A 147 21.89 -29.64 -16.17
CA ILE A 147 22.91 -29.64 -15.14
C ILE A 147 24.27 -29.76 -15.84
N ALA A 148 25.11 -28.73 -15.74
CA ALA A 148 26.52 -28.82 -16.14
C ALA A 148 27.44 -28.72 -14.92
N ARG A 149 28.06 -29.86 -14.64
CA ARG A 149 29.13 -30.15 -13.68
C ARG A 149 30.36 -29.29 -14.01
N ALA A 150 30.75 -28.37 -13.13
CA ALA A 150 32.00 -27.61 -13.26
C ALA A 150 33.12 -28.30 -12.47
N GLY A 151 34.11 -28.82 -13.20
CA GLY A 151 35.38 -29.29 -12.67
C GLY A 151 36.37 -28.14 -12.50
N ASN A 152 37.27 -28.30 -11.53
CA ASN A 152 38.35 -27.39 -11.18
C ASN A 152 39.36 -27.19 -12.32
N THR A 153 39.75 -25.94 -12.58
CA THR A 153 41.09 -25.56 -13.08
C THR A 153 41.44 -24.10 -12.75
N PRO A 154 42.74 -23.77 -12.58
CA PRO A 154 43.25 -22.57 -11.90
C PRO A 154 43.40 -21.33 -12.81
N PRO A 155 43.56 -20.11 -12.25
CA PRO A 155 43.62 -18.90 -13.06
C PRO A 155 45.03 -18.63 -13.61
N VAL A 156 45.08 -18.42 -14.92
CA VAL A 156 46.21 -17.88 -15.69
C VAL A 156 45.98 -16.36 -15.89
N ALA A 157 47.00 -15.56 -15.58
CA ALA A 157 47.13 -14.13 -15.88
C ALA A 157 47.14 -13.89 -17.41
N ILE A 158 46.91 -12.72 -18.03
CA ILE A 158 47.45 -11.34 -17.92
C ILE A 158 46.56 -10.45 -18.89
N PRO A 159 46.97 -9.27 -19.42
CA PRO A 159 47.06 -7.88 -18.92
C PRO A 159 46.05 -6.87 -19.56
N GLY A 160 45.82 -5.75 -18.86
CA GLY A 160 46.06 -4.39 -19.39
C GLY A 160 44.97 -3.62 -20.15
N ALA A 161 45.03 -2.29 -19.98
CA ALA A 161 44.29 -1.17 -20.62
C ALA A 161 42.86 -0.93 -20.08
N GLY A 162 42.48 0.20 -19.52
CA GLY A 162 43.06 1.54 -19.46
C GLY A 162 41.94 2.55 -19.72
N LYS A 163 41.64 3.46 -18.78
CA LYS A 163 41.15 4.82 -19.08
C LYS A 163 41.10 5.69 -17.84
N GLN A 164 41.83 6.80 -17.94
CA GLN A 164 41.84 7.97 -17.06
C GLN A 164 40.44 8.59 -16.95
N THR A 165 40.12 9.11 -15.77
CA THR A 165 39.20 10.24 -15.60
C THR A 165 39.71 11.13 -14.46
N ASP A 166 40.25 12.27 -14.89
CA ASP A 166 40.22 13.62 -14.34
C ASP A 166 40.19 13.86 -12.82
N GLU A 167 41.35 14.32 -12.41
CA GLU A 167 41.72 15.22 -11.32
C GLU A 167 40.72 16.38 -11.10
N VAL A 168 39.94 16.31 -10.01
CA VAL A 168 39.24 17.47 -9.43
C VAL A 168 40.04 17.98 -8.23
N LYS A 169 40.61 19.16 -8.43
CA LYS A 169 41.42 19.92 -7.48
C LYS A 169 40.49 20.57 -6.44
N ASN A 170 40.43 20.02 -5.23
CA ASN A 170 39.87 20.69 -4.06
C ASN A 170 40.92 21.60 -3.43
N ALA A 171 40.59 22.87 -3.26
CA ALA A 171 41.38 23.84 -2.52
C ALA A 171 40.53 24.51 -1.44
N ASN A 172 41.02 24.36 -0.21
CA ASN A 172 40.92 25.25 0.94
C ASN A 172 39.59 25.49 1.64
N GLU A 173 39.52 24.85 2.81
CA GLU A 173 39.18 25.45 4.12
C GLU A 173 39.65 26.91 4.25
N ASP A 174 38.80 27.78 4.81
CA ASP A 174 39.03 28.48 6.10
C ASP A 174 37.94 29.55 6.32
N GLY A 175 37.55 29.77 7.58
CA GLY A 175 36.82 30.97 8.00
C GLY A 175 35.53 30.78 8.79
N THR A 176 35.65 30.40 10.06
CA THR A 176 34.62 30.64 11.08
C THR A 176 34.55 32.12 11.46
N GLN A 177 33.37 32.77 11.38
CA GLN A 177 33.04 33.96 12.18
C GLN A 177 31.51 34.12 12.41
N PRO A 178 31.07 34.54 13.62
CA PRO A 178 29.66 34.60 14.02
C PRO A 178 28.92 35.89 13.57
N PRO A 179 27.56 35.88 13.57
CA PRO A 179 26.77 36.87 12.84
C PRO A 179 26.64 38.22 13.57
N LYS A 180 26.90 39.31 12.84
CA LYS A 180 26.58 40.68 13.23
C LYS A 180 25.14 41.03 12.82
N ALA A 181 24.41 41.58 13.78
CA ALA A 181 23.11 42.19 13.61
C ALA A 181 23.14 43.39 12.64
N GLY A 182 22.05 43.54 11.88
CA GLY A 182 21.71 44.79 11.20
C GLY A 182 21.41 44.64 9.71
N ASN A 183 20.13 44.39 9.37
CA ASN A 183 19.40 45.28 8.47
C ASN A 183 17.92 44.92 8.43
N VAL A 184 17.14 45.83 9.00
CA VAL A 184 15.68 45.90 8.90
C VAL A 184 15.35 46.27 7.45
N ILE A 185 14.86 45.31 6.68
CA ILE A 185 14.32 45.56 5.34
C ILE A 185 12.95 46.22 5.53
N SER A 186 12.89 47.53 5.33
CA SER A 186 11.65 48.30 5.26
C SER A 186 10.83 47.88 4.05
N VAL A 187 9.71 47.20 4.27
CA VAL A 187 8.70 46.88 3.24
C VAL A 187 7.95 48.17 2.90
N SER A 188 8.38 48.87 1.85
CA SER A 188 7.63 49.98 1.29
C SER A 188 6.43 49.45 0.50
N ALA A 189 5.23 49.64 1.06
CA ALA A 189 3.95 49.37 0.41
C ALA A 189 3.77 50.29 -0.83
N ARG A 190 4.07 49.75 -2.02
CA ARG A 190 3.81 50.43 -3.28
C ARG A 190 2.37 50.17 -3.72
N ARG A 191 1.48 51.13 -3.45
CA ARG A 191 0.12 51.20 -4.02
C ARG A 191 0.19 51.25 -5.55
N SER A 192 -0.05 50.13 -6.20
CA SER A 192 -0.32 50.07 -7.64
C SER A 192 -1.75 50.53 -7.90
N ARG A 193 -1.88 51.76 -8.41
CA ARG A 193 -3.11 52.28 -9.01
C ARG A 193 -3.51 51.41 -10.21
N GLY A 194 -4.82 51.21 -10.35
CA GLY A 194 -5.43 50.26 -11.26
C GLY A 194 -5.15 50.51 -12.74
N ILE A 195 -4.99 49.40 -13.43
CA ILE A 195 -5.35 49.26 -14.84
C ILE A 195 -6.46 48.20 -14.86
N ARG A 196 -7.70 48.70 -14.96
CA ARG A 196 -8.91 47.90 -15.14
C ARG A 196 -8.91 47.42 -16.59
N ALA A 197 -8.18 46.34 -16.86
CA ALA A 197 -8.33 45.59 -18.10
C ALA A 197 -9.61 44.76 -17.99
N GLU A 198 -10.59 45.14 -18.80
CA GLU A 198 -11.86 44.45 -18.98
C GLU A 198 -11.60 43.06 -19.59
N ARG A 199 -11.26 42.09 -18.72
CA ARG A 199 -11.26 40.68 -19.11
C ARG A 199 -12.71 40.25 -19.24
N LYS A 200 -13.16 40.10 -20.49
CA LYS A 200 -14.36 39.34 -20.82
C LYS A 200 -14.32 38.01 -20.03
N PRO A 201 -15.37 37.65 -19.28
CA PRO A 201 -15.41 36.36 -18.63
C PRO A 201 -15.40 35.30 -19.74
N VAL A 202 -14.31 34.54 -19.81
CA VAL A 202 -14.30 33.28 -20.54
C VAL A 202 -15.25 32.39 -19.77
N THR A 203 -16.47 32.25 -20.28
CA THR A 203 -17.41 31.22 -19.88
C THR A 203 -16.79 29.89 -20.27
N LEU A 204 -15.88 29.39 -19.44
CA LEU A 204 -15.50 27.98 -19.43
C LEU A 204 -16.79 27.24 -19.11
N GLN A 205 -17.46 26.76 -20.15
CA GLN A 205 -18.50 25.75 -20.00
C GLN A 205 -17.82 24.57 -19.34
N THR A 206 -17.94 24.47 -18.02
CA THR A 206 -17.66 23.28 -17.24
C THR A 206 -18.63 22.21 -17.73
N LYS A 207 -18.25 21.54 -18.82
CA LYS A 207 -18.70 20.19 -19.12
C LYS A 207 -18.45 19.43 -17.82
N GLY A 208 -19.52 18.98 -17.16
CA GLY A 208 -19.43 18.30 -15.87
C GLY A 208 -18.37 17.19 -15.97
N PRO A 209 -17.61 16.93 -14.88
CA PRO A 209 -16.49 16.01 -14.91
C PRO A 209 -16.97 14.70 -15.54
N GLU A 210 -16.41 14.39 -16.71
CA GLU A 210 -16.78 13.22 -17.49
C GLU A 210 -16.45 12.00 -16.62
N VAL A 211 -17.49 11.34 -16.14
CA VAL A 211 -17.36 10.23 -15.18
C VAL A 211 -16.64 9.10 -15.88
N LEU A 212 -15.55 8.63 -15.27
CA LEU A 212 -14.73 7.57 -15.86
C LEU A 212 -15.53 6.26 -15.94
N PRO A 213 -15.27 5.39 -16.93
CA PRO A 213 -15.88 4.07 -17.00
C PRO A 213 -15.62 3.29 -15.70
N GLY A 214 -16.66 2.73 -15.07
CA GLY A 214 -16.56 2.00 -13.79
C GLY A 214 -16.75 2.85 -12.54
N GLU A 215 -16.67 4.18 -12.63
CA GLU A 215 -16.82 5.07 -11.47
C GLU A 215 -18.29 5.19 -11.01
N LYS A 216 -19.25 5.06 -11.94
CA LYS A 216 -20.69 5.20 -11.65
C LYS A 216 -21.19 4.09 -10.73
N GLU A 217 -20.69 2.89 -10.93
CA GLU A 217 -21.03 1.71 -10.15
C GLU A 217 -20.60 1.90 -8.69
N TYR A 218 -19.37 2.37 -8.46
CA TYR A 218 -18.89 2.69 -7.11
C TYR A 218 -19.66 3.85 -6.48
N GLN A 219 -19.93 4.93 -7.22
CA GLN A 219 -20.70 6.06 -6.68
C GLN A 219 -22.12 5.64 -6.26
N THR A 220 -22.76 4.77 -7.03
CA THR A 220 -24.09 4.24 -6.70
C THR A 220 -24.04 3.36 -5.45
N ALA A 221 -23.03 2.47 -5.34
CA ALA A 221 -22.85 1.64 -4.15
C ALA A 221 -22.58 2.49 -2.90
N ILE A 222 -21.72 3.50 -3.00
CA ILE A 222 -21.41 4.44 -1.91
C ILE A 222 -22.67 5.18 -1.47
N ALA A 223 -23.45 5.73 -2.40
CA ALA A 223 -24.67 6.46 -2.07
C ALA A 223 -25.69 5.57 -1.32
N SER A 224 -25.87 4.32 -1.78
CA SER A 224 -26.75 3.34 -1.12
C SER A 224 -26.28 2.97 0.29
N LEU A 225 -24.97 2.76 0.49
CA LEU A 225 -24.40 2.46 1.79
C LEU A 225 -24.47 3.66 2.74
N GLU A 226 -24.16 4.87 2.26
CA GLU A 226 -24.29 6.10 3.05
C GLU A 226 -25.74 6.35 3.47
N GLU A 227 -26.72 6.08 2.59
CA GLU A 227 -28.14 6.15 2.93
C GLU A 227 -28.51 5.12 4.01
N THR A 228 -28.03 3.89 3.89
CA THR A 228 -28.28 2.82 4.88
C THR A 228 -27.71 3.19 6.26
N ILE A 229 -26.50 3.74 6.31
CA ILE A 229 -25.85 4.19 7.56
C ILE A 229 -26.62 5.36 8.17
N LYS A 230 -27.07 6.34 7.37
CA LYS A 230 -27.87 7.47 7.86
C LYS A 230 -29.21 7.03 8.44
N LEU A 231 -29.87 6.03 7.82
CA LEU A 231 -31.19 5.57 8.23
C LEU A 231 -31.17 4.69 9.50
N GLY A 232 -30.14 3.84 9.68
CA GLY A 232 -30.11 2.86 10.78
C GLY A 232 -28.87 2.88 11.67
N GLY A 233 -27.77 3.47 11.20
CA GLY A 233 -26.44 3.30 11.77
C GLY A 233 -25.93 4.46 12.61
N ASP A 234 -26.13 5.70 12.18
CA ASP A 234 -25.49 6.84 12.85
C ASP A 234 -25.86 6.89 14.34
N ALA A 235 -27.14 6.78 14.68
CA ALA A 235 -27.60 6.79 16.07
C ALA A 235 -27.23 5.54 16.89
N THR A 236 -26.88 4.42 16.24
CA THR A 236 -26.59 3.15 16.92
C THR A 236 -25.10 2.96 17.21
N LEU A 237 -24.21 3.62 16.47
CA LEU A 237 -22.76 3.59 16.69
C LEU A 237 -22.34 4.28 18.00
N ARG A 238 -21.31 3.72 18.66
CA ARG A 238 -20.69 4.34 19.85
C ARG A 238 -20.00 5.65 19.44
N PRO A 239 -20.06 6.73 20.26
CA PRO A 239 -19.50 8.03 19.89
C PRO A 239 -18.02 7.99 19.47
N ALA A 240 -17.19 7.19 20.15
CA ALA A 240 -15.78 7.05 19.81
C ALA A 240 -15.57 6.45 18.41
N VAL A 241 -16.35 5.42 18.04
CA VAL A 241 -16.29 4.77 16.72
C VAL A 241 -16.78 5.71 15.63
N ARG A 242 -17.80 6.52 15.92
CA ARG A 242 -18.32 7.50 14.97
C ARG A 242 -17.26 8.55 14.60
N VAL A 243 -16.55 9.09 15.59
CA VAL A 243 -15.49 10.08 15.35
C VAL A 243 -14.36 9.51 14.50
N GLU A 244 -13.95 8.26 14.76
CA GLU A 244 -12.94 7.57 13.96
C GLU A 244 -13.43 7.36 12.51
N TYR A 245 -14.65 6.87 12.34
CA TYR A 245 -15.28 6.70 11.03
C TYR A 245 -15.38 8.01 10.24
N GLU A 246 -15.84 9.10 10.85
CA GLU A 246 -15.96 10.40 10.20
C GLU A 246 -14.59 10.93 9.74
N ARG A 247 -13.54 10.69 10.54
CA ARG A 247 -12.16 11.03 10.18
C ARG A 247 -11.68 10.23 8.98
N ASP A 248 -11.86 8.92 9.00
CA ASP A 248 -11.41 8.04 7.91
C ASP A 248 -12.17 8.32 6.60
N LEU A 249 -13.47 8.57 6.70
CA LEU A 249 -14.31 8.96 5.57
C LEU A 249 -13.81 10.27 4.94
N ALA A 250 -13.46 11.27 5.76
CA ALA A 250 -12.95 12.55 5.28
C ALA A 250 -11.59 12.40 4.55
N ILE A 251 -10.73 11.49 5.03
CA ILE A 251 -9.45 11.18 4.36
C ILE A 251 -9.70 10.55 2.99
N LEU A 252 -10.58 9.53 2.93
CA LEU A 252 -10.92 8.85 1.68
C LEU A 252 -11.60 9.78 0.68
N ASP A 253 -12.51 10.64 1.13
CA ASP A 253 -13.17 11.63 0.27
C ASP A 253 -12.19 12.64 -0.32
N SER A 254 -11.19 13.07 0.48
CA SER A 254 -10.13 13.93 -0.01
C SER A 254 -9.25 13.22 -1.04
N ALA A 255 -8.89 11.96 -0.78
CA ALA A 255 -8.09 11.16 -1.71
C ALA A 255 -8.82 10.93 -3.04
N ILE A 256 -10.12 10.59 -3.00
CA ILE A 256 -10.96 10.42 -4.20
C ILE A 256 -11.04 11.74 -4.96
N ARG A 257 -11.32 12.86 -4.28
CA ARG A 257 -11.42 14.18 -4.93
C ARG A 257 -10.13 14.58 -5.63
N GLU A 258 -8.98 14.40 -4.98
CA GLU A 258 -7.68 14.75 -5.57
C GLU A 258 -7.33 13.81 -6.73
N THR A 259 -7.56 12.51 -6.57
CA THR A 259 -7.27 11.55 -7.64
C THR A 259 -8.20 11.75 -8.84
N ARG A 260 -9.47 12.09 -8.63
CA ARG A 260 -10.39 12.48 -9.71
C ARG A 260 -9.90 13.71 -10.47
N ARG A 261 -9.35 14.70 -9.77
CA ARG A 261 -8.80 15.91 -10.39
C ARG A 261 -7.63 15.56 -11.32
N VAL A 262 -6.72 14.70 -10.87
CA VAL A 262 -5.58 14.22 -11.66
C VAL A 262 -6.05 13.32 -12.81
N ALA A 263 -7.00 12.42 -12.57
CA ALA A 263 -7.57 11.53 -13.58
C ALA A 263 -8.30 12.30 -14.68
N ALA A 264 -9.01 13.37 -14.33
CA ALA A 264 -9.67 14.24 -15.30
C ALA A 264 -8.67 14.97 -16.20
N GLN A 265 -7.47 15.26 -15.70
CA GLN A 265 -6.40 15.86 -16.50
C GLN A 265 -5.70 14.82 -17.40
N ASN A 266 -5.59 13.58 -16.94
CA ASN A 266 -4.88 12.49 -17.62
C ASN A 266 -5.71 11.20 -17.71
N PRO A 267 -6.83 11.16 -18.46
CA PRO A 267 -7.76 10.03 -18.45
C PRO A 267 -7.21 8.75 -19.10
N LYS A 268 -6.07 8.83 -19.80
CA LYS A 268 -5.39 7.68 -20.41
C LYS A 268 -4.32 7.06 -19.49
N ASP A 269 -4.02 7.71 -18.37
CA ASP A 269 -3.08 7.21 -17.38
C ASP A 269 -3.73 6.07 -16.58
N LYS A 270 -3.19 4.86 -16.77
CA LYS A 270 -3.72 3.65 -16.14
C LYS A 270 -3.44 3.62 -14.64
N ASP A 271 -2.34 4.22 -14.20
CA ASP A 271 -1.93 4.18 -12.80
C ASP A 271 -2.85 5.10 -11.99
N VAL A 272 -3.11 6.31 -12.48
CA VAL A 272 -4.06 7.26 -11.86
C VAL A 272 -5.47 6.67 -11.81
N THR A 273 -5.90 6.01 -12.89
CA THR A 273 -7.21 5.32 -12.91
C THR A 273 -7.24 4.17 -11.91
N GLY A 274 -6.16 3.39 -11.79
CA GLY A 274 -6.01 2.31 -10.82
C GLY A 274 -6.08 2.82 -9.37
N PHE A 275 -5.37 3.90 -9.05
CA PHE A 275 -5.43 4.55 -7.74
C PHE A 275 -6.84 5.06 -7.42
N LEU A 276 -7.54 5.66 -8.40
CA LEU A 276 -8.91 6.13 -8.20
C LEU A 276 -9.86 4.98 -7.84
N MET A 277 -9.77 3.86 -8.56
CA MET A 277 -10.61 2.68 -8.30
C MET A 277 -10.29 2.04 -6.95
N SER A 278 -9.01 2.00 -6.56
CA SER A 278 -8.60 1.51 -5.23
C SER A 278 -9.13 2.39 -4.09
N ALA A 279 -9.14 3.72 -4.27
CA ALA A 279 -9.72 4.64 -3.29
C ALA A 279 -11.24 4.44 -3.16
N TYR A 280 -11.94 4.23 -4.28
CA TYR A 280 -13.37 3.89 -4.26
C TYR A 280 -13.66 2.56 -3.57
N GLN A 281 -12.88 1.51 -3.86
CA GLN A 281 -13.02 0.21 -3.20
C GLN A 281 -12.83 0.33 -1.69
N SER A 282 -11.79 1.06 -1.26
CA SER A 282 -11.51 1.30 0.16
C SER A 282 -12.68 2.02 0.86
N LYS A 283 -13.30 3.00 0.19
CA LYS A 283 -14.50 3.69 0.72
C LYS A 283 -15.70 2.75 0.84
N VAL A 284 -15.97 1.92 -0.16
CA VAL A 284 -17.05 0.92 -0.08
C VAL A 284 -16.81 -0.08 1.06
N GLU A 285 -15.57 -0.55 1.22
CA GLU A 285 -15.21 -1.47 2.29
C GLU A 285 -15.41 -0.85 3.68
N LEU A 286 -14.97 0.39 3.88
CA LEU A 286 -15.21 1.14 5.12
C LEU A 286 -16.70 1.28 5.41
N LEU A 287 -17.49 1.71 4.44
CA LEU A 287 -18.94 1.89 4.60
C LEU A 287 -19.64 0.56 4.91
N THR A 288 -19.23 -0.53 4.26
CA THR A 288 -19.79 -1.88 4.53
C THR A 288 -19.49 -2.31 5.97
N LYS A 289 -18.23 -2.17 6.42
CA LYS A 289 -17.84 -2.48 7.80
C LYS A 289 -18.64 -1.70 8.83
N VAL A 290 -18.89 -0.42 8.57
CA VAL A 290 -19.66 0.45 9.46
C VAL A 290 -21.14 0.07 9.47
N ALA A 291 -21.71 -0.26 8.31
CA ALA A 291 -23.07 -0.77 8.21
C ALA A 291 -23.25 -2.10 8.99
N ASP A 292 -22.29 -3.02 8.87
CA ASP A 292 -22.30 -4.29 9.61
C ASP A 292 -22.22 -4.05 11.13
N GLN A 293 -21.33 -3.16 11.58
CA GLN A 293 -21.20 -2.80 12.98
C GLN A 293 -22.47 -2.14 13.53
N ALA A 294 -23.09 -1.26 12.76
CA ALA A 294 -24.37 -0.64 13.10
C ALA A 294 -25.48 -1.69 13.24
N GLN A 295 -25.54 -2.66 12.32
CA GLN A 295 -26.54 -3.72 12.36
C GLN A 295 -26.35 -4.64 13.58
N VAL A 296 -25.11 -5.01 13.90
CA VAL A 296 -24.81 -5.79 15.12
C VAL A 296 -25.17 -5.01 16.38
N ALA A 297 -24.87 -3.71 16.43
CA ALA A 297 -25.24 -2.85 17.55
C ALA A 297 -26.75 -2.68 17.71
N ALA A 298 -27.51 -2.74 16.61
CA ALA A 298 -28.97 -2.70 16.62
C ALA A 298 -29.60 -4.02 17.10
N LEU A 299 -29.03 -5.17 16.74
CA LEU A 299 -29.52 -6.50 17.15
C LEU A 299 -29.16 -6.87 18.60
N GLY A 300 -28.14 -6.25 19.17
CA GLY A 300 -27.70 -6.48 20.55
C GLY A 300 -28.46 -5.66 21.61
N ARG A 301 -29.49 -4.89 21.23
CA ARG A 301 -30.39 -4.18 22.14
C ARG A 301 -31.74 -4.89 22.23
#